data_AF-A0A2D4JGG3-F1
#
_entry.id   AF-A0A2D4JGG3-F1
#
_cell.length_a   1.000
_cell.length_b   1.000
_cell.length_c   1.000
_cell.angle_alpha   90.00
_cell.angle_beta   90.00
_cell.angle_gamma   90.00
#
_symmetry.space_group_name_H-M   'P 1'
#
loop_
_entity.id
_entity.type
_entity.pdbx_description
1 polymer ?
#
loop_
_entity_poly.entity_id
_entity_poly.type
_entity_poly.pdbx_seq_one_letter_code
_entity_poly.pdbx_strand_id
1 'polypeptide(L)'
;VIININHPPNEEDIYLAPQLARAVKPHQIGGIRFLYDNLVESLDRFKTSSGFGCILAHSMGLGKTLQVISFLEVLFRHIEAKTVLAIVPVNTLQNWLAEFNMWLPAPEALPADYDPKEIQPRTFKVHILNDEHKTTAARAKVVTDWVTDGGVLLMGYE
;
A
#
# COMPACT_ATOMS: atom_id res chain seq x y z
N VAL A 1 -14.60 5.88 3.74
CA VAL A 1 -13.99 7.20 3.50
C VAL A 1 -13.66 7.31 2.02
N ILE A 2 -14.18 8.31 1.29
CA ILE A 2 -13.88 8.52 -0.15
C ILE A 2 -12.49 9.14 -0.30
N ILE A 3 -11.68 8.65 -1.23
CA ILE A 3 -10.31 9.11 -1.49
C ILE A 3 -10.22 10.00 -2.72
N ASN A 4 -10.85 9.63 -3.83
CA ASN A 4 -10.72 10.33 -5.11
C ASN A 4 -11.71 11.50 -5.28
N ILE A 5 -11.91 12.39 -4.29
CA ILE A 5 -13.02 13.39 -4.30
C ILE A 5 -13.10 14.22 -5.60
N ASN A 6 -11.97 14.48 -6.24
CA ASN A 6 -11.89 15.34 -7.42
C ASN A 6 -11.98 14.57 -8.75
N HIS A 7 -12.47 13.32 -8.73
CA HIS A 7 -12.58 12.48 -9.92
C HIS A 7 -13.67 13.01 -10.89
N PRO A 8 -13.52 12.80 -12.22
CA PRO A 8 -14.55 13.15 -13.21
C PRO A 8 -15.90 12.47 -12.93
N PRO A 9 -17.07 13.08 -13.23
CA PRO A 9 -18.38 12.52 -12.91
C PRO A 9 -18.69 11.12 -13.49
N ASN A 10 -17.90 10.66 -14.45
CA ASN A 10 -18.00 9.34 -15.08
C ASN A 10 -17.12 8.27 -14.42
N GLU A 11 -16.26 8.63 -13.46
CA GLU A 11 -15.51 7.68 -12.63
C GLU A 11 -16.34 7.33 -11.38
N GLU A 12 -16.05 6.17 -10.78
CA GLU A 12 -16.72 5.74 -9.55
C GLU A 12 -16.01 6.29 -8.31
N ASP A 13 -16.75 6.46 -7.22
CA ASP A 13 -16.16 6.78 -5.92
C ASP A 13 -15.29 5.63 -5.42
N ILE A 14 -14.05 5.95 -5.06
CA ILE A 14 -13.09 5.02 -4.46
C ILE A 14 -13.10 5.19 -2.94
N TYR A 15 -13.44 4.10 -2.26
CA TYR A 15 -13.52 4.04 -0.80
C TYR A 15 -12.34 3.28 -0.21
N LEU A 16 -11.82 3.75 0.94
CA LEU A 16 -10.95 2.94 1.80
C LEU A 16 -11.68 1.71 2.34
N ALA A 17 -10.94 0.61 2.51
CA ALA A 17 -11.43 -0.56 3.24
C ALA A 17 -11.99 -0.19 4.63
N PRO A 18 -13.04 -0.88 5.11
CA PRO A 18 -13.76 -0.53 6.34
C PRO A 18 -12.83 -0.39 7.55
N GLN A 19 -11.91 -1.33 7.76
CA GLN A 19 -10.99 -1.30 8.89
C GLN A 19 -10.01 -0.12 8.84
N LEU A 20 -9.55 0.27 7.64
CA LEU A 20 -8.68 1.43 7.45
C LEU A 20 -9.46 2.72 7.68
N ALA A 21 -10.66 2.82 7.13
CA ALA A 21 -11.54 3.97 7.27
C ALA A 21 -11.84 4.31 8.75
N ARG A 22 -11.96 3.30 9.62
CA ARG A 22 -12.14 3.48 11.07
C ARG A 22 -10.85 3.90 11.79
N ALA A 23 -9.70 3.46 11.30
CA ALA A 23 -8.40 3.70 11.94
C ALA A 23 -7.82 5.09 11.62
N VAL A 24 -7.96 5.54 10.36
CA VAL A 24 -7.36 6.79 9.89
C VAL A 24 -7.95 8.02 10.58
N LYS A 25 -7.09 8.99 10.89
CA LYS A 25 -7.48 10.30 11.46
C LYS A 25 -7.69 11.34 10.36
N PRO A 26 -8.43 12.43 10.61
CA PRO A 26 -8.73 13.44 9.60
C PRO A 26 -7.50 13.98 8.84
N HIS A 27 -6.39 14.24 9.53
CA HIS A 27 -5.15 14.71 8.88
C HIS A 27 -4.50 13.63 8.00
N GLN A 28 -4.65 12.35 8.35
CA GLN A 28 -4.16 11.22 7.57
C GLN A 28 -5.00 11.02 6.31
N ILE A 29 -6.31 11.25 6.38
CA ILE A 29 -7.18 11.23 5.19
C ILE A 29 -6.68 12.27 4.18
N GLY A 30 -6.35 13.49 4.63
CA GLY A 30 -5.74 14.51 3.76
C GLY A 30 -4.46 14.03 3.09
N GLY A 31 -3.58 13.34 3.83
CA GLY A 31 -2.35 12.77 3.26
C GLY A 31 -2.58 11.64 2.25
N ILE A 32 -3.56 10.76 2.48
CA ILE A 32 -3.91 9.68 1.54
C ILE A 32 -4.47 10.28 0.24
N ARG A 33 -5.34 11.28 0.35
CA ARG A 33 -5.88 12.00 -0.82
C ARG A 33 -4.78 12.72 -1.59
N PHE A 34 -3.85 13.37 -0.88
CA PHE A 34 -2.68 13.98 -1.49
C PHE A 34 -1.83 12.97 -2.28
N LEU A 35 -1.58 11.77 -1.75
CA LEU A 35 -0.89 10.70 -2.49
C LEU A 35 -1.65 10.31 -3.76
N TYR A 36 -2.97 10.10 -3.66
CA TYR A 36 -3.81 9.75 -4.80
C TYR A 36 -3.80 10.84 -5.88
N ASP A 37 -4.04 12.09 -5.48
CA ASP A 37 -4.13 13.23 -6.40
C ASP A 37 -2.81 13.51 -7.13
N ASN A 38 -1.65 13.16 -6.56
CA ASN A 38 -0.34 13.41 -7.21
C ASN A 38 0.20 12.21 -7.99
N LEU A 39 -0.06 10.98 -7.52
CA LEU A 39 0.49 9.77 -8.13
C LEU A 39 -0.45 9.18 -9.19
N VAL A 40 -1.76 9.33 -9.01
CA VAL A 40 -2.78 8.75 -9.90
C VAL A 40 -3.45 9.84 -10.73
N GLU A 41 -3.88 10.93 -10.10
CA GLU A 41 -4.75 11.99 -10.67
C GLU A 41 -6.11 11.47 -11.16
N SER A 42 -6.13 10.65 -12.20
CA SER A 42 -7.31 9.95 -12.72
C SER A 42 -6.92 8.61 -13.34
N LEU A 43 -7.90 7.71 -13.52
CA LEU A 43 -7.65 6.39 -14.09
C LEU A 43 -7.12 6.48 -15.52
N ASP A 44 -7.64 7.42 -16.31
CA ASP A 44 -7.23 7.64 -17.69
C ASP A 44 -5.82 8.25 -17.80
N ARG A 45 -5.46 9.15 -16.87
CA ARG A 45 -4.15 9.82 -16.88
C ARG A 45 -3.03 8.89 -16.41
N PHE A 46 -3.33 8.01 -15.45
CA PHE A 46 -2.38 6.99 -14.99
C PHE A 46 -1.97 6.04 -16.13
N LYS A 47 -2.87 5.72 -17.05
CA LYS A 47 -2.57 4.87 -18.23
C LYS A 47 -1.68 5.55 -19.27
N THR A 48 -1.67 6.89 -19.31
CA THR A 48 -1.12 7.67 -20.42
C THR A 48 0.09 8.52 -20.05
N SER A 49 0.36 8.69 -18.75
CA SER A 49 1.51 9.46 -18.26
C SER A 49 2.28 8.69 -17.20
N SER A 50 3.55 9.05 -17.00
CA SER A 50 4.38 8.53 -15.91
C SER A 50 3.97 9.01 -14.51
N GLY A 51 2.89 9.81 -14.39
CA GLY A 51 2.47 10.47 -13.16
C GLY A 51 3.43 11.56 -12.67
N PHE A 52 3.11 12.17 -11.53
CA PHE A 52 4.05 12.98 -10.75
C PHE A 52 4.58 12.20 -9.54
N GLY A 53 5.64 12.70 -8.93
CA GLY A 53 6.08 12.26 -7.61
C GLY A 53 5.51 13.16 -6.51
N CYS A 54 5.56 12.71 -5.27
CA CYS A 54 5.10 13.49 -4.12
C CYS A 54 6.00 13.30 -2.89
N ILE A 55 6.02 14.32 -2.01
CA ILE A 55 6.76 14.27 -0.74
C ILE A 55 5.77 14.38 0.42
N LEU A 56 5.56 13.27 1.15
CA LEU A 56 4.72 13.24 2.35
C LEU A 56 5.55 13.56 3.61
N ALA A 57 5.80 14.84 3.86
CA ALA A 57 6.68 15.32 4.92
C ALA A 57 5.96 15.74 6.23
N HIS A 58 4.88 15.06 6.60
CA HIS A 58 4.23 15.27 7.90
C HIS A 58 5.18 14.92 9.07
N SER A 59 4.99 15.61 10.21
CA SER A 59 5.75 15.39 11.45
C SER A 59 5.86 13.92 11.85
N MET A 60 6.94 13.58 12.56
CA MET A 60 7.15 12.24 13.11
C MET A 60 6.00 11.85 14.06
N GLY A 61 5.64 10.56 14.08
CA GLY A 61 4.57 10.05 14.93
C GLY A 61 3.14 10.21 14.38
N LEU A 62 2.93 10.90 13.26
CA LEU A 62 1.59 11.10 12.67
C LEU A 62 1.03 9.90 11.87
N GLY A 63 1.67 8.73 11.95
CA GLY A 63 1.25 7.52 11.26
C GLY A 63 1.33 7.65 9.74
N LYS A 64 2.53 7.92 9.21
CA LYS A 64 2.78 7.95 7.76
C LYS A 64 2.68 6.56 7.12
N THR A 65 3.12 5.52 7.83
CA THR A 65 3.03 4.14 7.37
C THR A 65 1.58 3.75 7.08
N LEU A 66 0.65 4.01 8.00
CA LEU A 66 -0.79 3.77 7.78
C LEU A 66 -1.34 4.53 6.55
N GLN A 67 -0.90 5.77 6.31
CA GLN A 67 -1.31 6.52 5.12
C GLN A 67 -0.83 5.84 3.84
N VAL A 68 0.45 5.41 3.80
CA VAL A 68 1.00 4.69 2.65
C VAL A 68 0.29 3.35 2.46
N ILE A 69 0.13 2.55 3.50
CA ILE A 69 -0.58 1.26 3.44
C ILE A 69 -2.01 1.45 2.92
N SER A 70 -2.73 2.47 3.40
CA SER A 70 -4.09 2.78 2.95
C SER A 70 -4.14 3.23 1.49
N PHE A 71 -3.13 3.96 1.03
CA PHE A 71 -3.01 4.34 -0.36
C PHE A 71 -2.70 3.13 -1.26
N LEU A 72 -1.77 2.26 -0.86
CA LEU A 72 -1.42 1.06 -1.62
C LEU A 72 -2.60 0.10 -1.77
N GLU A 73 -3.40 -0.03 -0.73
CA GLU A 73 -4.65 -0.80 -0.75
C GLU A 73 -5.60 -0.37 -1.88
N VAL A 74 -5.82 0.94 -2.00
CA VAL A 74 -6.57 1.54 -3.10
C VAL A 74 -5.88 1.30 -4.44
N LEU A 75 -4.56 1.50 -4.49
CA LEU A 75 -3.77 1.35 -5.72
C LEU A 75 -3.88 -0.06 -6.31
N PHE A 76 -3.78 -1.10 -5.47
CA PHE A 76 -3.91 -2.49 -5.93
C PHE A 76 -5.35 -2.86 -6.31
N ARG A 77 -6.37 -2.34 -5.61
CA ARG A 77 -7.78 -2.68 -5.91
C ARG A 77 -8.36 -1.97 -7.12
N HIS A 78 -8.01 -0.70 -7.34
CA HIS A 78 -8.69 0.14 -8.31
C HIS A 78 -7.80 0.57 -9.49
N ILE A 79 -6.49 0.64 -9.27
CA ILE A 79 -5.53 1.09 -10.28
C ILE A 79 -4.79 -0.10 -10.92
N GLU A 80 -5.07 -1.32 -10.44
CA GLU A 80 -4.47 -2.58 -10.91
C GLU A 80 -2.94 -2.53 -10.96
N ALA A 81 -2.31 -1.77 -10.04
CA ALA A 81 -0.86 -1.73 -9.97
C ALA A 81 -0.33 -3.14 -9.69
N LYS A 82 0.63 -3.59 -10.50
CA LYS A 82 1.18 -4.94 -10.35
C LYS A 82 2.20 -5.04 -9.23
N THR A 83 3.10 -4.07 -9.13
CA THR A 83 4.29 -4.13 -8.28
C THR A 83 4.59 -2.78 -7.63
N VAL A 84 4.93 -2.78 -6.35
CA VAL A 84 5.36 -1.61 -5.58
C VAL A 84 6.63 -1.94 -4.81
N LEU A 85 7.66 -1.10 -4.92
CA LEU A 85 8.88 -1.22 -4.12
C LEU A 85 8.85 -0.17 -3.00
N ALA A 86 8.95 -0.63 -1.76
CA ALA A 86 9.08 0.23 -0.58
C ALA A 86 10.47 0.04 0.03
N ILE A 87 11.30 1.08 -0.11
CA ILE A 87 12.64 1.15 0.46
C ILE A 87 12.56 1.82 1.83
N VAL A 88 13.00 1.13 2.87
CA VAL A 88 12.89 1.59 4.26
C VAL A 88 14.19 1.31 5.02
N PRO A 89 14.47 2.02 6.14
CA PRO A 89 15.60 1.66 6.99
C PRO A 89 15.51 0.20 7.44
N VAL A 90 16.62 -0.54 7.37
CA VAL A 90 16.64 -1.99 7.65
C VAL A 90 16.02 -2.35 9.01
N ASN A 91 16.25 -1.53 10.02
CA ASN A 91 15.71 -1.70 11.38
C ASN A 91 14.19 -1.50 11.50
N THR A 92 13.52 -1.02 10.46
CA THR A 92 12.07 -0.82 10.43
C THR A 92 11.34 -1.82 9.53
N LEU A 93 12.05 -2.71 8.81
CA LEU A 93 11.42 -3.67 7.90
C LEU A 93 10.35 -4.53 8.58
N GLN A 94 10.68 -5.08 9.76
CA GLN A 94 9.74 -5.92 10.52
C GLN A 94 8.56 -5.10 11.06
N ASN A 95 8.77 -3.83 11.41
CA ASN A 95 7.69 -2.94 11.83
C ASN A 95 6.72 -2.67 10.67
N TRP A 96 7.24 -2.42 9.47
CA TRP A 96 6.42 -2.27 8.26
C TRP A 96 5.61 -3.53 7.96
N LEU A 97 6.23 -4.71 8.03
CA LEU A 97 5.53 -5.98 7.83
C LEU A 97 4.43 -6.20 8.87
N ALA A 98 4.70 -5.89 10.15
CA ALA A 98 3.72 -5.97 11.22
C ALA A 98 2.56 -4.99 11.00
N GLU A 99 2.83 -3.76 10.56
CA GLU A 99 1.80 -2.79 10.20
C GLU A 99 0.94 -3.26 9.01
N PHE A 100 1.55 -3.85 7.96
CA PHE A 100 0.78 -4.46 6.88
C PHE A 100 -0.15 -5.56 7.39
N ASN A 101 0.35 -6.47 8.23
CA ASN A 101 -0.46 -7.57 8.77
C ASN A 101 -1.54 -7.09 9.74
N MET A 102 -1.31 -6.00 10.47
CA MET A 102 -2.29 -5.40 11.38
C MET A 102 -3.40 -4.68 10.63
N TRP A 103 -3.05 -3.81 9.67
CA TRP A 103 -4.02 -2.94 9.00
C TRP A 103 -4.69 -3.61 7.80
N LEU A 104 -3.99 -4.51 7.12
CA LEU A 104 -4.43 -5.22 5.93
C LEU A 104 -3.95 -6.69 5.97
N PRO A 105 -4.53 -7.51 6.84
CA PRO A 105 -4.16 -8.92 6.95
C PRO A 105 -4.33 -9.65 5.61
N ALA A 106 -3.49 -10.65 5.38
CA ALA A 106 -3.67 -11.55 4.25
C ALA A 106 -4.91 -12.43 4.46
N PRO A 107 -5.56 -12.93 3.39
CA PRO A 107 -6.74 -13.79 3.51
C PRO A 107 -6.50 -15.00 4.44
N GLU A 108 -5.31 -15.59 4.41
CA GLU A 108 -4.94 -16.78 5.17
C GLU A 108 -4.77 -16.50 6.67
N ALA A 109 -4.64 -15.23 7.07
CA ALA A 109 -4.52 -14.81 8.46
C ALA A 109 -5.88 -14.52 9.11
N LEU A 110 -6.98 -14.54 8.34
CA LEU A 110 -8.32 -14.27 8.84
C LEU A 110 -9.01 -15.53 9.36
N PRO A 111 -9.84 -15.43 10.42
CA PRO A 111 -10.73 -16.50 10.83
C PRO A 111 -11.68 -16.91 9.69
N ALA A 112 -12.11 -18.17 9.65
CA ALA A 112 -13.03 -18.66 8.62
C ALA A 112 -14.40 -17.95 8.61
N ASP A 113 -14.79 -17.36 9.73
CA ASP A 113 -16.06 -16.66 9.99
C ASP A 113 -15.91 -15.13 10.08
N TYR A 114 -14.84 -14.55 9.51
CA TYR A 114 -14.67 -13.10 9.49
C TYR A 114 -15.82 -12.41 8.74
N ASP A 115 -16.20 -11.20 9.19
CA ASP A 115 -17.20 -10.37 8.50
C ASP A 115 -16.53 -9.51 7.40
N PRO A 116 -16.83 -9.73 6.10
CA PRO A 116 -16.26 -8.94 5.01
C PRO A 116 -16.70 -7.47 5.02
N LYS A 117 -17.76 -7.12 5.76
CA LYS A 117 -18.19 -5.73 5.96
C LYS A 117 -17.30 -5.00 6.95
N GLU A 118 -16.63 -5.73 7.84
CA GLU A 118 -15.75 -5.16 8.87
C GLU A 118 -14.28 -5.21 8.48
N ILE A 119 -13.85 -6.28 7.80
CA ILE A 119 -12.46 -6.49 7.39
C ILE A 119 -12.41 -6.96 5.94
N GLN A 120 -11.69 -6.21 5.12
CA GLN A 120 -11.30 -6.63 3.78
C GLN A 120 -9.82 -7.06 3.77
N PRO A 121 -9.48 -8.33 3.45
CA PRO A 121 -8.09 -8.74 3.37
C PRO A 121 -7.37 -8.07 2.19
N ARG A 122 -6.04 -7.94 2.29
CA ARG A 122 -5.25 -7.45 1.15
C ARG A 122 -5.33 -8.42 -0.04
N THR A 123 -5.35 -7.85 -1.24
CA THR A 123 -5.34 -8.59 -2.51
C THR A 123 -3.93 -8.80 -3.09
N PHE A 124 -2.89 -8.41 -2.35
CA PHE A 124 -1.50 -8.44 -2.79
C PHE A 124 -0.59 -9.10 -1.75
N LYS A 125 0.53 -9.67 -2.22
CA LYS A 125 1.57 -10.22 -1.34
C LYS A 125 2.52 -9.13 -0.85
N VAL A 126 3.11 -9.35 0.33
CA VAL A 126 4.19 -8.53 0.87
C VAL A 126 5.44 -9.40 0.92
N HIS A 127 6.40 -9.10 0.05
CA HIS A 127 7.71 -9.73 -0.02
C HIS A 127 8.70 -8.92 0.81
N ILE A 128 9.66 -9.60 1.44
CA ILE A 128 10.69 -8.95 2.26
C ILE A 128 12.08 -9.35 1.77
N LEU A 129 12.91 -8.35 1.49
CA LEU A 129 14.33 -8.53 1.21
C LEU A 129 15.14 -7.91 2.35
N ASN A 130 15.68 -8.80 3.18
CA ASN A 130 16.46 -8.49 4.39
C ASN A 130 17.76 -9.34 4.44
N ASP A 131 18.50 -9.23 5.54
CA ASP A 131 19.80 -9.88 5.72
C ASP A 131 19.73 -11.39 5.96
N GLU A 132 18.52 -11.94 6.12
CA GLU A 132 18.32 -13.40 6.14
C GLU A 132 18.64 -14.02 4.77
N HIS A 133 18.53 -13.23 3.70
CA HIS A 133 18.88 -13.61 2.34
C HIS A 133 20.36 -13.37 2.05
N LYS A 134 21.21 -14.25 2.59
CA LYS A 134 22.68 -14.11 2.59
C LYS A 134 23.37 -14.22 1.23
N THR A 135 22.72 -14.80 0.23
CA THR A 135 23.33 -15.05 -1.09
C THR A 135 22.64 -14.24 -2.18
N THR A 136 23.40 -13.84 -3.20
CA THR A 136 22.84 -13.17 -4.39
C THR A 136 21.73 -13.99 -5.04
N ALA A 137 21.88 -15.32 -5.07
CA ALA A 137 20.86 -16.21 -5.59
C ALA A 137 19.56 -16.16 -4.77
N ALA A 138 19.63 -16.18 -3.44
CA ALA A 138 18.45 -16.06 -2.58
C ALA A 138 17.77 -14.70 -2.74
N ARG A 139 18.55 -13.61 -2.83
CA ARG A 139 18.03 -12.26 -3.07
C ARG A 139 17.35 -12.14 -4.43
N ALA A 140 17.98 -12.66 -5.48
CA ALA A 140 17.43 -12.68 -6.83
C ALA A 140 16.13 -13.49 -6.89
N LYS A 141 16.04 -14.59 -6.13
CA LYS A 141 14.81 -15.38 -6.02
C LYS A 141 13.65 -14.55 -5.48
N VAL A 142 13.83 -13.83 -4.37
CA VAL A 142 12.77 -12.96 -3.81
C VAL A 142 12.29 -11.92 -4.81
N VAL A 143 13.23 -11.27 -5.51
CA VAL A 143 12.87 -10.28 -6.55
C VAL A 143 12.11 -10.94 -7.69
N THR A 144 12.50 -12.14 -8.10
CA THR A 144 11.83 -12.90 -9.17
C THR A 144 10.41 -13.31 -8.76
N ASP A 145 10.25 -13.80 -7.53
CA ASP A 145 8.96 -14.15 -6.94
C ASP A 145 8.06 -12.89 -6.89
N TRP A 146 8.59 -11.75 -6.46
CA TRP A 146 7.85 -10.48 -6.42
C TRP A 146 7.42 -9.98 -7.80
N VAL A 147 8.29 -10.04 -8.81
CA VAL A 147 7.93 -9.64 -10.19
C VAL A 147 6.85 -10.56 -10.78
N THR A 148 6.89 -11.84 -10.41
CA THR A 148 5.94 -12.86 -10.89
C THR A 148 4.58 -12.72 -10.20
N ASP A 149 4.58 -12.72 -8.87
CA ASP A 149 3.38 -12.69 -8.03
C ASP A 149 2.74 -11.29 -7.95
N GLY A 150 3.52 -10.24 -8.17
CA GLY A 150 3.13 -8.87 -7.87
C GLY A 150 3.14 -8.55 -6.37
N GLY A 151 2.58 -7.40 -6.05
CA GLY A 151 2.45 -6.88 -4.68
C GLY A 151 3.57 -5.94 -4.25
N VAL A 152 3.84 -5.90 -2.95
CA VAL A 152 4.80 -4.98 -2.34
C VAL A 152 6.10 -5.71 -2.04
N LEU A 153 7.24 -5.15 -2.44
CA LEU A 153 8.56 -5.57 -1.97
C LEU A 153 9.07 -4.57 -0.93
N LEU A 154 9.26 -5.02 0.30
CA LEU A 154 9.93 -4.29 1.36
C LEU A 154 11.43 -4.57 1.30
N MET A 155 12.23 -3.53 1.07
CA MET A 155 13.68 -3.64 0.96
C MET A 155 14.37 -2.69 1.94
N GLY A 156 15.30 -3.23 2.72
CA GLY A 156 16.20 -2.45 3.55
C GLY A 156 17.27 -1.77 2.70
N TYR A 157 17.56 -0.49 2.96
CA TYR A 157 18.81 0.11 2.50
C TYR A 157 19.85 0.09 3.63
N GLU A 158 21.10 -0.18 3.25
CA GLU A 158 22.29 0.00 4.08
C GLU A 158 22.99 1.32 3.71
#